data_AF-C8W6T7-F1
#
_entry.id   AF-C8W6T7-F1
#
_cell.length_a   1.000
_cell.length_b   1.000
_cell.length_c   1.000
_cell.angle_alpha   90.00
_cell.angle_beta   90.00
_cell.angle_gamma   90.00
#
_symmetry.space_group_name_H-M   'P 1'
#
loop_
_entity.id
_entity.type
_entity.pdbx_description
1 polymer ?
#
loop_
_entity_poly.entity_id
_entity_poly.type
_entity_poly.pdbx_seq_one_letter_code
_entity_poly.pdbx_strand_id
1 'polypeptide(L)'
;MLPVALNYLGTVKEKNLGSKLLGLFDDFKVIKLSCSQDYKEDRLQLCQPEEYEDLQQHVQKFWDQSGNFLELRGPKDKLQRIVRQMLFFDEEKKFEKVFLDGCNGCTDFPWACQFVMVHLPVSDWEQAIDWMRKADIIVLNSLEDEENEDLINKIIKICPDILNIAKNGQEDSLKGMKDELDVLFAGYMEKRERIKHLLQLQCAARSISCAQARSMAEKLGVSTFLFGNVCDECGYRITNCGLSCF
;
A
#
# COMPACT_ATOMS: atom_id res chain seq x y z
N MET A 1 8.27 3.62 -8.69
CA MET A 1 8.07 3.21 -7.29
C MET A 1 6.75 2.47 -7.13
N LEU A 2 6.79 1.31 -6.50
CA LEU A 2 5.69 0.41 -6.18
C LEU A 2 5.55 0.31 -4.65
N PRO A 3 4.71 1.15 -4.05
CA PRO A 3 4.33 1.02 -2.66
C PRO A 3 3.15 0.04 -2.53
N VAL A 4 3.28 -0.94 -1.64
CA VAL A 4 2.26 -1.97 -1.38
C VAL A 4 1.90 -1.90 0.10
N ALA A 5 0.65 -1.59 0.42
CA ALA A 5 0.17 -1.54 1.79
C ALA A 5 -0.47 -2.87 2.19
N LEU A 6 0.08 -3.51 3.21
CA LEU A 6 -0.42 -4.75 3.76
C LEU A 6 -1.55 -4.47 4.75
N ASN A 7 -2.71 -5.06 4.50
CA ASN A 7 -3.88 -5.00 5.34
C ASN A 7 -4.21 -6.41 5.82
N TYR A 8 -4.64 -6.55 7.07
CA TYR A 8 -4.97 -7.85 7.66
C TYR A 8 -6.39 -7.85 8.18
N LEU A 9 -7.16 -8.87 7.81
CA LEU A 9 -8.53 -9.09 8.28
C LEU A 9 -8.64 -10.42 9.02
N GLY A 10 -9.47 -10.44 10.08
CA GLY A 10 -9.79 -11.64 10.87
C GLY A 10 -8.85 -11.92 12.05
N THR A 11 -9.06 -13.05 12.72
CA THR A 11 -8.31 -13.41 13.95
C THR A 11 -6.90 -13.89 13.61
N VAL A 12 -5.95 -12.95 13.57
CA VAL A 12 -4.53 -13.24 13.35
C VAL A 12 -3.94 -13.89 14.61
N LYS A 13 -3.93 -15.22 14.69
CA LYS A 13 -3.14 -15.93 15.71
C LYS A 13 -1.65 -16.02 15.36
N GLU A 14 -1.28 -15.86 14.08
CA GLU A 14 0.12 -15.91 13.66
C GLU A 14 0.46 -14.83 12.63
N LYS A 15 1.46 -14.01 12.97
CA LYS A 15 2.17 -13.09 12.06
C LYS A 15 3.00 -13.83 10.99
N ASN A 16 2.85 -15.15 10.85
CA ASN A 16 3.73 -15.99 10.03
C ASN A 16 3.45 -15.87 8.52
N LEU A 17 2.23 -15.60 8.08
CA LEU A 17 1.96 -15.48 6.64
C LEU A 17 2.56 -14.19 6.07
N GLY A 18 2.36 -13.06 6.75
CA GLY A 18 2.95 -11.79 6.35
C GLY A 18 4.47 -11.87 6.30
N SER A 19 5.13 -12.45 7.32
CA SER A 19 6.59 -12.62 7.30
C SER A 19 7.07 -13.59 6.21
N LYS A 20 6.36 -14.70 5.95
CA LYS A 20 6.67 -15.62 4.85
C LYS A 20 6.53 -14.95 3.49
N LEU A 21 5.46 -14.19 3.28
CA LEU A 21 5.20 -13.43 2.06
C LEU A 21 6.31 -12.40 1.83
N LEU A 22 6.66 -11.62 2.85
CA LEU A 22 7.78 -10.68 2.79
C LEU A 22 9.12 -11.38 2.48
N GLY A 23 9.30 -12.61 2.96
CA GLY A 23 10.47 -13.43 2.63
C GLY A 23 10.54 -13.89 1.17
N LEU A 24 9.43 -13.88 0.41
CA LEU A 24 9.43 -14.18 -1.03
C LEU A 24 9.96 -13.00 -1.87
N PHE A 25 9.92 -11.79 -1.31
CA PHE A 25 10.22 -10.53 -1.97
C PHE A 25 11.43 -9.85 -1.32
N ASP A 26 12.60 -10.46 -1.50
CA ASP A 26 13.88 -9.95 -1.01
C ASP A 26 14.33 -8.64 -1.69
N ASP A 27 13.74 -8.32 -2.83
CA ASP A 27 13.93 -7.07 -3.57
C ASP A 27 13.05 -5.92 -3.05
N PHE A 28 12.11 -6.18 -2.15
CA PHE A 28 11.30 -5.15 -1.50
C PHE A 28 11.92 -4.68 -0.19
N LYS A 29 11.80 -3.37 0.07
CA LYS A 29 12.00 -2.84 1.42
C LYS A 29 10.71 -2.93 2.22
N VAL A 30 10.80 -3.33 3.47
CA VAL A 30 9.66 -3.40 4.39
C VAL A 30 9.75 -2.25 5.38
N ILE A 31 8.75 -1.38 5.37
CA ILE A 31 8.57 -0.33 6.37
C ILE A 31 7.43 -0.75 7.28
N LYS A 32 7.76 -1.12 8.52
CA LYS A 32 6.80 -1.48 9.55
C LYS A 32 6.48 -0.28 10.42
N LEU A 33 5.20 0.05 10.52
CA LEU A 33 4.70 1.15 11.32
C LEU A 33 4.11 0.61 12.62
N SER A 34 4.56 1.15 13.74
CA SER A 34 4.02 0.83 15.07
C SER A 34 3.45 2.10 15.68
N CYS A 35 2.12 2.25 15.63
CA CYS A 35 1.43 3.39 16.22
C CYS A 35 1.42 3.29 17.75
N SER A 36 1.96 4.29 18.44
CA SER A 36 1.91 4.39 19.91
C SER A 36 1.47 5.79 20.35
N GLN A 37 0.50 5.85 21.26
CA GLN A 37 0.01 7.10 21.87
C GLN A 37 0.76 7.44 23.17
N ASP A 38 1.29 6.42 23.86
CA ASP A 38 1.99 6.58 25.14
C ASP A 38 3.47 6.90 24.91
N TYR A 39 3.84 8.17 25.05
CA TYR A 39 5.21 8.56 25.36
C TYR A 39 5.22 9.40 26.63
N LYS A 40 5.80 8.85 27.71
CA LYS A 40 6.17 9.61 28.92
C LYS A 40 7.27 10.62 28.54
N GLU A 41 7.13 11.83 29.07
CA GLU A 41 7.73 13.11 28.68
C GLU A 41 9.27 13.24 28.59
N ASP A 42 10.07 12.18 28.63
CA ASP A 42 11.53 12.37 28.73
C ASP A 42 12.32 12.31 27.41
N ARG A 43 11.71 12.08 26.24
CA ARG A 43 12.43 12.11 24.93
C ARG A 43 11.56 12.57 23.75
N LEU A 44 12.11 13.54 22.99
CA LEU A 44 11.67 14.19 21.74
C LEU A 44 10.16 14.49 21.57
N GLN A 45 9.80 15.76 21.74
CA GLN A 45 8.46 16.30 21.47
C GLN A 45 8.30 16.63 19.98
N LEU A 46 7.65 15.75 19.22
CA LEU A 46 7.28 15.99 17.81
C LEU A 46 6.08 16.96 17.65
N CYS A 47 5.82 17.89 18.58
CA CYS A 47 4.68 18.82 18.50
C CYS A 47 5.06 20.23 18.03
N GLN A 48 6.27 20.40 17.50
CA GLN A 48 6.60 21.53 16.65
C GLN A 48 6.78 21.04 15.20
N PRO A 49 6.52 21.86 14.18
CA PRO A 49 6.95 21.55 12.83
C PRO A 49 8.46 21.40 12.86
N GLU A 50 8.96 20.16 12.99
CA GLU A 50 10.37 19.88 12.75
C GLU A 50 10.65 20.32 11.32
N GLU A 51 11.65 21.18 11.15
CA GLU A 51 12.15 21.47 9.82
C GLU A 51 12.65 20.15 9.23
N TYR A 52 12.33 19.92 7.96
CA TYR A 52 12.54 18.66 7.22
C TYR A 52 13.93 18.02 7.43
N GLU A 53 14.93 18.86 7.69
CA GLU A 53 16.33 18.50 7.92
C GLU A 53 16.53 17.69 9.21
N ASP A 54 15.85 18.03 10.31
CA ASP A 54 15.97 17.31 11.59
C ASP A 54 15.35 15.90 11.50
N LEU A 55 14.25 15.80 10.75
CA LEU A 55 13.55 14.55 10.47
C LEU A 55 14.40 13.62 9.58
N GLN A 56 15.03 14.17 8.54
CA GLN A 56 15.96 13.42 7.69
C GLN A 56 17.18 12.92 8.48
N GLN A 57 17.74 13.74 9.37
CA GLN A 57 18.87 13.33 10.22
C GLN A 57 18.48 12.18 11.16
N HIS A 58 17.27 12.21 11.72
CA HIS A 58 16.77 11.12 12.56
C HIS A 58 16.65 9.80 11.77
N VAL A 59 16.01 9.85 10.60
CA VAL A 59 15.86 8.68 9.74
C VAL A 59 17.23 8.15 9.32
N GLN A 60 18.16 9.01 8.90
CA GLN A 60 19.52 8.60 8.54
C GLN A 60 20.31 7.97 9.68
N LYS A 61 20.11 8.43 10.92
CA LYS A 61 20.83 7.94 12.10
C LYS A 61 20.42 6.52 12.52
N PHE A 62 19.16 6.16 12.33
CA PHE A 62 18.61 4.86 12.75
C PHE A 62 18.40 3.88 11.59
N TRP A 63 18.65 4.32 10.36
CA TRP A 63 18.50 3.51 9.16
C TRP A 63 19.79 2.72 8.88
N ASP A 64 19.69 1.39 8.98
CA ASP A 64 20.64 0.48 8.38
C ASP A 64 20.38 0.33 6.86
N GLN A 65 21.20 0.99 6.04
CA GLN A 65 21.08 0.96 4.58
C GLN A 65 21.26 -0.44 3.98
N SER A 66 21.89 -1.36 4.73
CA SER A 66 22.11 -2.74 4.30
C SER A 66 20.91 -3.66 4.56
N GLY A 67 19.98 -3.26 5.43
CA GLY A 67 18.79 -4.04 5.78
C GLY A 67 17.61 -3.83 4.84
N ASN A 68 16.78 -4.88 4.65
CA ASN A 68 15.50 -4.79 3.93
C ASN A 68 14.32 -4.40 4.82
N PHE A 69 14.57 -4.08 6.08
CA PHE A 69 13.54 -3.84 7.08
C PHE A 69 13.81 -2.55 7.85
N LEU A 70 12.77 -1.72 7.96
CA LEU A 70 12.76 -0.47 8.72
C LEU A 70 11.53 -0.47 9.63
N GLU A 71 11.74 -0.30 10.94
CA GLU A 71 10.64 -0.09 11.88
C GLU A 71 10.54 1.39 12.27
N LEU A 72 9.37 1.99 12.06
CA LEU A 72 9.04 3.35 12.48
C LEU A 72 8.00 3.31 13.60
N ARG A 73 8.22 4.10 14.66
CA ARG A 73 7.32 4.18 15.81
C ARG A 73 6.91 5.62 16.08
N GLY A 74 5.65 5.85 16.42
CA GLY A 74 5.17 7.18 16.77
C GLY A 74 3.68 7.40 16.50
N PRO A 75 3.21 8.66 16.59
CA PRO A 75 1.85 9.03 16.24
C PRO A 75 1.53 8.74 14.78
N LYS A 76 0.31 8.27 14.55
CA LYS A 76 -0.18 7.77 13.25
C LYS A 76 -0.02 8.80 12.12
N ASP A 77 -0.45 10.02 12.35
CA ASP A 77 -0.38 11.17 11.42
C ASP A 77 1.07 11.48 11.00
N LYS A 78 2.00 11.39 11.94
CA LYS A 78 3.43 11.64 11.68
C LYS A 78 4.04 10.51 10.87
N LEU A 79 3.74 9.25 11.22
CA LEU A 79 4.19 8.10 10.46
C LEU A 79 3.70 8.15 9.00
N GLN A 80 2.43 8.52 8.78
CA GLN A 80 1.89 8.71 7.44
C GLN A 80 2.65 9.78 6.65
N ARG A 81 2.92 10.93 7.27
CA ARG A 81 3.66 12.03 6.65
C ARG A 81 5.09 11.63 6.29
N ILE A 82 5.80 10.94 7.20
CA ILE A 82 7.17 10.47 7.01
C ILE A 82 7.23 9.51 5.83
N VAL A 83 6.36 8.48 5.81
CA VAL A 83 6.31 7.50 4.72
C VAL A 83 6.08 8.17 3.38
N ARG A 84 5.12 9.11 3.31
CA ARG A 84 4.86 9.87 2.09
C ARG A 84 6.08 10.69 1.65
N GLN A 85 6.79 11.32 2.59
CA GLN A 85 8.01 12.07 2.28
C GLN A 85 9.12 11.19 1.70
N MET A 86 9.42 10.07 2.38
CA MET A 86 10.45 9.12 1.95
C MET A 86 10.22 8.57 0.54
N LEU A 87 8.95 8.35 0.19
CA LEU A 87 8.58 7.70 -1.06
C LEU A 87 8.51 8.68 -2.24
N PHE A 88 8.00 9.89 -2.04
CA PHE A 88 7.74 10.81 -3.14
C PHE A 88 8.79 11.92 -3.31
N PHE A 89 9.45 12.35 -2.23
CA PHE A 89 10.20 13.61 -2.21
C PHE A 89 11.72 13.48 -2.02
N ASP A 90 12.21 12.34 -1.54
CA ASP A 90 13.66 12.09 -1.39
C ASP A 90 14.25 11.51 -2.69
N GLU A 91 14.74 12.36 -3.61
CA GLU A 91 15.24 11.93 -4.93
C GLU A 91 16.52 11.08 -4.86
N GLU A 92 17.34 11.18 -3.81
CA GLU A 92 18.60 10.45 -3.69
C GLU A 92 18.40 9.00 -3.18
N LYS A 93 17.25 8.71 -2.54
CA LYS A 93 16.98 7.43 -1.86
C LYS A 93 15.62 6.82 -2.20
N LYS A 94 15.07 7.11 -3.39
CA LYS A 94 13.78 6.53 -3.81
C LYS A 94 13.88 5.01 -3.90
N PHE A 95 13.22 4.33 -2.98
CA PHE A 95 13.02 2.89 -3.08
C PHE A 95 12.07 2.58 -4.23
N GLU A 96 12.46 1.64 -5.08
CA GLU A 96 11.60 1.26 -6.20
C GLU A 96 10.43 0.39 -5.77
N LYS A 97 10.58 -0.44 -4.74
CA LYS A 97 9.58 -1.39 -4.26
C LYS A 97 9.53 -1.42 -2.73
N VAL A 98 8.37 -1.14 -2.15
CA VAL A 98 8.21 -1.00 -0.69
C VAL A 98 6.93 -1.66 -0.21
N PHE A 99 7.03 -2.50 0.82
CA PHE A 99 5.90 -2.94 1.63
C PHE A 99 5.71 -2.03 2.84
N LEU A 100 4.47 -1.60 3.07
CA LEU A 100 4.04 -0.89 4.28
C LEU A 100 3.26 -1.87 5.15
N ASP A 101 3.78 -2.15 6.35
CA ASP A 101 3.20 -3.10 7.30
C ASP A 101 2.82 -2.38 8.62
N GLY A 102 1.89 -2.95 9.38
CA GLY A 102 1.54 -2.48 10.73
C GLY A 102 0.57 -1.29 10.81
N CYS A 103 -0.05 -0.91 9.69
CA CYS A 103 -1.05 0.16 9.60
C CYS A 103 -2.29 -0.28 8.82
N ASN A 104 -3.36 0.52 8.85
CA ASN A 104 -4.52 0.31 7.99
C ASN A 104 -4.22 0.94 6.63
N GLY A 105 -3.60 0.17 5.73
CA GLY A 105 -3.24 0.60 4.38
C GLY A 105 -4.37 1.27 3.62
N CYS A 106 -5.58 0.69 3.65
CA CYS A 106 -6.73 1.23 2.92
C CYS A 106 -7.13 2.63 3.37
N THR A 107 -6.85 3.01 4.62
CA THR A 107 -7.19 4.32 5.18
C THR A 107 -5.99 5.25 5.21
N ASP A 108 -4.82 4.71 5.55
CA ASP A 108 -3.62 5.48 5.88
C ASP A 108 -2.79 5.77 4.63
N PHE A 109 -2.81 4.82 3.69
CA PHE A 109 -2.07 4.86 2.44
C PHE A 109 -2.97 4.42 1.28
N PRO A 110 -4.13 5.09 1.06
CA PRO A 110 -5.07 4.72 0.00
C PRO A 110 -4.46 4.82 -1.41
N TRP A 111 -3.29 5.46 -1.51
CA TRP A 111 -2.52 5.62 -2.73
C TRP A 111 -1.55 4.46 -3.04
N ALA A 112 -1.31 3.57 -2.08
CA ALA A 112 -0.51 2.37 -2.29
C ALA A 112 -1.33 1.27 -2.95
N CYS A 113 -0.65 0.29 -3.55
CA CYS A 113 -1.29 -0.95 -3.98
C CYS A 113 -1.81 -1.69 -2.73
N GLN A 114 -3.12 -1.93 -2.68
CA GLN A 114 -3.80 -2.47 -1.51
C GLN A 114 -3.75 -3.98 -1.53
N PHE A 115 -2.98 -4.54 -0.60
CA PHE A 115 -2.84 -5.97 -0.42
C PHE A 115 -3.58 -6.39 0.83
N VAL A 116 -4.68 -7.14 0.70
CA VAL A 116 -5.52 -7.56 1.82
C VAL A 116 -5.35 -9.05 2.08
N MET A 117 -4.73 -9.38 3.22
CA MET A 117 -4.66 -10.74 3.74
C MET A 117 -5.88 -11.01 4.62
N VAL A 118 -6.73 -11.93 4.19
CA VAL A 118 -7.94 -12.35 4.90
C VAL A 118 -7.67 -13.66 5.60
N HIS A 119 -7.63 -13.62 6.93
CA HIS A 119 -7.54 -14.80 7.77
C HIS A 119 -8.92 -15.20 8.25
N LEU A 120 -9.39 -16.38 7.86
CA LEU A 120 -10.66 -16.88 8.36
C LEU A 120 -10.51 -17.46 9.78
N PRO A 121 -11.52 -17.30 10.66
CA PRO A 121 -12.75 -16.56 10.46
C PRO A 121 -12.60 -15.03 10.64
N VAL A 122 -13.47 -14.27 9.96
CA VAL A 122 -13.58 -12.80 10.09
C VAL A 122 -14.80 -12.46 10.94
N SER A 123 -14.61 -11.60 11.94
CA SER A 123 -15.66 -11.20 12.89
C SER A 123 -16.55 -10.05 12.41
N ASP A 124 -16.01 -9.13 11.61
CA ASP A 124 -16.76 -7.98 11.05
C ASP A 124 -16.76 -8.05 9.51
N TRP A 125 -17.82 -8.66 8.97
CA TRP A 125 -17.97 -8.85 7.52
C TRP A 125 -18.30 -7.57 6.76
N GLU A 126 -18.96 -6.60 7.39
CA GLU A 126 -19.30 -5.34 6.73
C GLU A 126 -18.02 -4.54 6.44
N GLN A 127 -17.15 -4.41 7.46
CA GLN A 127 -15.85 -3.78 7.29
C GLN A 127 -14.96 -4.56 6.32
N ALA A 128 -14.96 -5.89 6.42
CA ALA A 128 -14.16 -6.73 5.53
C ALA A 128 -14.54 -6.59 4.06
N ILE A 129 -15.85 -6.52 3.76
CA ILE A 129 -16.34 -6.32 2.39
C ILE A 129 -15.93 -4.95 1.86
N ASP A 130 -16.00 -3.89 2.67
CA ASP A 130 -15.53 -2.56 2.26
C ASP A 130 -14.03 -2.58 1.92
N TRP A 131 -13.20 -3.26 2.71
CA TRP A 131 -11.77 -3.38 2.45
C TRP A 131 -11.47 -4.24 1.22
N MET A 132 -12.17 -5.37 1.06
CA MET A 132 -12.03 -6.22 -0.12
C MET A 132 -12.38 -5.47 -1.41
N ARG A 133 -13.40 -4.59 -1.39
CA ARG A 133 -13.73 -3.74 -2.55
C ARG A 133 -12.65 -2.70 -2.89
N LYS A 134 -11.80 -2.34 -1.92
CA LYS A 134 -10.69 -1.40 -2.08
C LYS A 134 -9.36 -2.10 -2.37
N ALA A 135 -9.33 -3.42 -2.27
CA ALA A 135 -8.13 -4.21 -2.47
C ALA A 135 -7.78 -4.28 -3.96
N ASP A 136 -6.50 -4.13 -4.28
CA ASP A 136 -5.97 -4.52 -5.59
C ASP A 136 -5.68 -6.02 -5.61
N ILE A 137 -5.26 -6.56 -4.46
CA ILE A 137 -4.94 -7.96 -4.25
C ILE A 137 -5.61 -8.43 -2.97
N ILE A 138 -6.31 -9.56 -3.04
CA ILE A 138 -6.84 -10.24 -1.86
C ILE A 138 -6.20 -11.61 -1.81
N VAL A 139 -5.64 -11.93 -0.66
CA VAL A 139 -5.12 -13.25 -0.34
C VAL A 139 -5.98 -13.85 0.75
N LEU A 140 -6.69 -14.90 0.40
CA LEU A 140 -7.45 -15.69 1.36
C LEU A 140 -6.51 -16.70 2.02
N ASN A 141 -6.58 -16.78 3.35
CA ASN A 141 -5.91 -17.81 4.15
C ASN A 141 -6.96 -18.52 5.00
N SER A 142 -7.45 -19.65 4.50
CA SER A 142 -8.43 -20.50 5.18
C SER A 142 -7.76 -21.66 5.90
N LEU A 143 -8.39 -22.19 6.95
CA LEU A 143 -8.12 -23.56 7.38
C LEU A 143 -8.95 -24.51 6.49
N GLU A 144 -8.46 -25.72 6.23
CA GLU A 144 -9.19 -26.70 5.41
C GLU A 144 -10.40 -27.23 6.19
N ASP A 145 -11.53 -26.53 6.09
CA ASP A 145 -12.82 -26.95 6.65
C ASP A 145 -13.95 -26.63 5.64
N GLU A 146 -14.93 -27.52 5.48
CA GLU A 146 -16.04 -27.39 4.51
C GLU A 146 -16.82 -26.07 4.65
N GLU A 147 -16.97 -25.55 5.88
CA GLU A 147 -17.63 -24.26 6.13
C GLU A 147 -16.91 -23.06 5.46
N ASN A 148 -15.61 -23.20 5.18
CA ASN A 148 -14.83 -22.16 4.52
C ASN A 148 -15.05 -22.13 3.00
N GLU A 149 -15.44 -23.25 2.36
CA GLU A 149 -15.65 -23.27 0.89
C GLU A 149 -16.82 -22.39 0.47
N ASP A 150 -17.95 -22.49 1.16
CA ASP A 150 -19.14 -21.66 0.90
C ASP A 150 -18.83 -20.17 1.07
N LEU A 151 -17.95 -19.84 2.02
CA LEU A 151 -17.52 -18.48 2.29
C LEU A 151 -16.55 -17.97 1.23
N ILE A 152 -15.56 -18.78 0.83
CA ILE A 152 -14.64 -18.48 -0.27
C ILE A 152 -15.44 -18.23 -1.55
N ASN A 153 -16.43 -19.07 -1.87
CA ASN A 153 -17.29 -18.89 -3.04
C ASN A 153 -18.08 -17.57 -2.99
N LYS A 154 -18.58 -17.16 -1.81
CA LYS A 154 -19.23 -15.85 -1.64
C LYS A 154 -18.25 -14.70 -1.87
N ILE A 155 -17.03 -14.81 -1.37
CA ILE A 155 -16.00 -13.79 -1.54
C ILE A 155 -15.59 -13.66 -3.01
N ILE A 156 -15.34 -14.79 -3.70
CA ILE A 156 -15.05 -14.83 -5.15
C ILE A 156 -16.20 -14.19 -5.95
N LYS A 157 -17.46 -14.40 -5.55
CA LYS A 157 -18.60 -13.77 -6.21
C LYS A 157 -18.63 -12.24 -6.05
N ILE A 158 -18.15 -11.72 -4.92
CA ILE A 158 -18.10 -10.27 -4.64
C ILE A 158 -16.88 -9.64 -5.34
N CYS A 159 -15.78 -10.36 -5.39
CA CYS A 159 -14.49 -9.94 -5.91
C CYS A 159 -13.95 -11.08 -6.80
N PRO A 160 -14.24 -11.08 -8.11
CA PRO A 160 -13.87 -12.19 -8.99
C PRO A 160 -12.35 -12.29 -9.23
N ASP A 161 -11.61 -11.20 -9.07
CA ASP A 161 -10.16 -11.12 -9.32
C ASP A 161 -9.30 -11.50 -8.10
N ILE A 162 -9.82 -12.37 -7.21
CA ILE A 162 -9.13 -12.77 -5.98
C ILE A 162 -8.08 -13.85 -6.23
N LEU A 163 -6.91 -13.66 -5.64
CA LEU A 163 -5.87 -14.68 -5.53
C LEU A 163 -6.15 -15.57 -4.32
N ASN A 164 -6.72 -16.75 -4.58
CA ASN A 164 -7.01 -17.70 -3.52
C ASN A 164 -5.75 -18.50 -3.13
N ILE A 165 -5.34 -18.45 -1.86
CA ILE A 165 -4.21 -19.22 -1.35
C ILE A 165 -4.72 -20.20 -0.30
N ALA A 166 -5.04 -21.41 -0.75
CA ALA A 166 -5.40 -22.48 0.15
C ALA A 166 -4.21 -22.83 1.06
N LYS A 167 -4.44 -22.86 2.36
CA LYS A 167 -3.41 -23.16 3.35
C LYS A 167 -3.14 -24.65 3.35
N ASN A 168 -2.06 -25.07 2.71
CA ASN A 168 -1.43 -26.35 3.03
C ASN A 168 0.08 -26.38 2.84
N GLY A 169 0.78 -25.29 3.19
CA GLY A 169 2.24 -25.31 3.41
C GLY A 169 3.11 -25.75 2.23
N GLN A 170 2.57 -25.85 1.01
CA GLN A 170 3.35 -26.20 -0.17
C GLN A 170 4.07 -24.93 -0.64
N GLU A 171 5.39 -24.94 -0.57
CA GLU A 171 6.26 -23.88 -1.10
C GLU A 171 5.91 -23.55 -2.57
N ASP A 172 5.45 -24.55 -3.33
CA ASP A 172 5.00 -24.40 -4.71
C ASP A 172 3.80 -23.43 -4.85
N SER A 173 2.89 -23.38 -3.87
CA SER A 173 1.75 -22.44 -3.88
C SER A 173 2.20 -21.01 -3.64
N LEU A 174 3.17 -20.80 -2.74
CA LEU A 174 3.76 -19.48 -2.49
C LEU A 174 4.59 -18.97 -3.67
N LYS A 175 5.27 -19.88 -4.38
CA LYS A 175 6.01 -19.54 -5.59
C LYS A 175 5.07 -19.15 -6.74
N GLY A 176 4.01 -19.93 -6.99
CA GLY A 176 3.00 -19.59 -7.99
C GLY A 176 2.35 -18.23 -7.71
N MET A 177 2.05 -17.95 -6.44
CA MET A 177 1.59 -16.63 -6.00
C MET A 177 2.60 -15.52 -6.32
N LYS A 178 3.89 -15.72 -6.06
CA LYS A 178 4.92 -14.72 -6.39
C LYS A 178 4.87 -14.38 -7.88
N ASP A 179 4.81 -15.40 -8.75
CA ASP A 179 4.76 -15.19 -10.20
C ASP A 179 3.51 -14.39 -10.62
N GLU A 180 2.34 -14.70 -10.05
CA GLU A 180 1.09 -13.96 -10.28
C GLU A 180 1.17 -12.50 -9.79
N LEU A 181 1.78 -12.28 -8.62
CA LEU A 181 2.01 -10.96 -8.06
C LEU A 181 2.99 -10.14 -8.89
N ASP A 182 4.07 -10.75 -9.39
CA ASP A 182 5.04 -10.08 -10.26
C ASP A 182 4.36 -9.58 -11.54
N VAL A 183 3.43 -10.36 -12.11
CA VAL A 183 2.62 -9.93 -13.26
C VAL A 183 1.72 -8.74 -12.90
N LEU A 184 1.04 -8.79 -11.76
CA LEU A 184 0.18 -7.70 -11.29
C LEU A 184 0.99 -6.42 -11.03
N PHE A 185 2.14 -6.54 -10.37
CA PHE A 185 3.05 -5.44 -10.09
C PHE A 185 3.62 -4.83 -11.37
N ALA A 186 3.98 -5.65 -12.36
CA ALA A 186 4.41 -5.17 -13.67
C ALA A 186 3.28 -4.40 -14.37
N GLY A 187 2.04 -4.91 -14.36
CA GLY A 187 0.88 -4.23 -14.94
C GLY A 187 0.56 -2.91 -14.23
N TYR A 188 0.70 -2.85 -12.90
CA TYR A 188 0.57 -1.62 -12.14
C TYR A 188 1.63 -0.58 -12.54
N MET A 189 2.89 -1.00 -12.65
CA MET A 189 3.99 -0.14 -13.07
C MET A 189 3.82 0.38 -14.50
N GLU A 190 3.38 -0.46 -15.43
CA GLU A 190 3.07 -0.05 -16.81
C GLU A 190 1.99 1.04 -16.84
N LYS A 191 0.89 0.85 -16.09
CA LYS A 191 -0.18 1.86 -15.97
C LYS A 191 0.36 3.20 -15.44
N ARG A 192 1.26 3.18 -14.44
CA ARG A 192 1.90 4.41 -13.93
C ARG A 192 2.71 5.11 -15.01
N GLU A 193 3.58 4.39 -15.72
CA GLU A 193 4.42 4.99 -16.76
C GLU A 193 3.58 5.57 -17.91
N ARG A 194 2.46 4.92 -18.26
CA ARG A 194 1.49 5.48 -19.22
C ARG A 194 0.89 6.80 -18.74
N ILE A 195 0.56 6.91 -17.45
CA ILE A 195 0.06 8.16 -16.86
C ILE A 195 1.15 9.23 -16.89
N LYS A 196 2.39 8.92 -16.48
CA LYS A 196 3.52 9.86 -16.50
C LYS A 196 3.77 10.41 -17.89
N HIS A 197 3.82 9.53 -18.89
CA HIS A 197 4.02 9.91 -20.28
C HIS A 197 2.87 10.82 -20.79
N LEU A 198 1.62 10.49 -20.46
CA LEU A 198 0.48 11.34 -20.81
C LEU A 198 0.57 12.74 -20.19
N LEU A 199 0.90 12.82 -18.90
CA LEU A 199 1.06 14.09 -18.18
C LEU A 199 2.17 14.95 -18.79
N GLN A 200 3.33 14.36 -19.10
CA GLN A 200 4.44 15.04 -19.74
C GLN A 200 4.08 15.61 -21.13
N LEU A 201 3.32 14.85 -21.93
CA LEU A 201 2.93 15.28 -23.27
C LEU A 201 1.84 16.35 -23.27
N GLN A 202 0.85 16.25 -22.38
CA GLN A 202 -0.38 17.05 -22.48
C GLN A 202 -0.46 18.18 -21.45
N CYS A 203 0.41 18.21 -20.43
CA CYS A 203 0.23 19.08 -19.26
C CYS A 203 1.52 19.78 -18.81
N ALA A 204 2.20 20.48 -19.71
CA ALA A 204 3.46 21.19 -19.41
C ALA A 204 3.39 22.14 -18.19
N ALA A 205 2.22 22.73 -17.92
CA ALA A 205 2.02 23.68 -16.81
C ALA A 205 2.00 23.02 -15.41
N ARG A 206 2.15 21.69 -15.32
CA ARG A 206 2.07 20.91 -14.06
C ARG A 206 0.83 21.22 -13.21
N SER A 207 -0.25 21.61 -13.87
CA SER A 207 -1.53 21.94 -13.25
C SER A 207 -2.63 21.42 -14.14
N ILE A 208 -3.55 20.65 -13.56
CA ILE A 208 -4.68 20.02 -14.25
C ILE A 208 -5.94 20.20 -13.43
N SER A 209 -7.09 20.37 -14.06
CA SER A 209 -8.36 20.37 -13.33
C SER A 209 -8.81 18.95 -12.97
N CYS A 210 -9.62 18.80 -11.92
CA CYS A 210 -10.20 17.52 -11.54
C CYS A 210 -11.01 16.87 -12.68
N ALA A 211 -11.75 17.66 -13.46
CA ALA A 211 -12.49 17.18 -14.62
C ALA A 211 -11.55 16.61 -15.71
N GLN A 212 -10.43 17.29 -15.97
CA GLN A 212 -9.39 16.79 -16.89
C GLN A 212 -8.75 15.51 -16.37
N ALA A 213 -8.38 15.46 -15.09
CA ALA A 213 -7.80 14.28 -14.45
C ALA A 213 -8.73 13.06 -14.55
N ARG A 214 -10.04 13.22 -14.30
CA ARG A 214 -11.03 12.14 -14.47
C ARG A 214 -11.11 11.66 -15.92
N SER A 215 -11.21 12.58 -16.88
CA SER A 215 -11.28 12.22 -18.30
C SER A 215 -10.03 11.50 -18.78
N MET A 216 -8.85 11.90 -18.28
CA MET A 216 -7.58 11.23 -18.59
C MET A 216 -7.51 9.84 -17.96
N ALA A 217 -7.94 9.68 -16.70
CA ALA A 217 -8.00 8.38 -16.04
C ALA A 217 -8.92 7.41 -16.79
N GLU A 218 -10.12 7.87 -17.17
CA GLU A 218 -11.08 7.10 -17.95
C GLU A 218 -10.52 6.68 -19.32
N LYS A 219 -9.89 7.60 -20.06
CA LYS A 219 -9.24 7.31 -21.35
C LYS A 219 -8.13 6.27 -21.23
N LEU A 220 -7.42 6.26 -20.11
CA LEU A 220 -6.36 5.31 -19.84
C LEU A 220 -6.89 3.98 -19.29
N GLY A 221 -8.17 3.89 -18.91
CA GLY A 221 -8.75 2.73 -18.25
C GLY A 221 -8.13 2.49 -16.86
N VAL A 222 -7.76 3.57 -16.15
CA VAL A 222 -7.16 3.50 -14.80
C VAL A 222 -8.07 4.17 -13.78
N SER A 223 -7.94 3.79 -12.51
CA SER A 223 -8.69 4.44 -11.43
C SER A 223 -8.27 5.91 -11.28
N THR A 224 -9.20 6.76 -10.85
CA THR A 224 -8.90 8.17 -10.53
C THR A 224 -7.87 8.25 -9.40
N PHE A 225 -7.94 7.37 -8.40
CA PHE A 225 -6.93 7.29 -7.35
C PHE A 225 -5.52 7.08 -7.89
N LEU A 226 -5.31 6.07 -8.75
CA LEU A 226 -3.99 5.82 -9.35
C LEU A 226 -3.49 7.04 -10.14
N PHE A 227 -4.37 7.68 -10.90
CA PHE A 227 -4.04 8.88 -11.66
C PHE A 227 -3.61 10.04 -10.76
N GLY A 228 -4.36 10.31 -9.68
CA GLY A 228 -4.01 11.33 -8.68
C GLY A 228 -2.66 11.08 -8.03
N ASN A 229 -2.37 9.83 -7.69
CA ASN A 229 -1.10 9.46 -7.06
C ASN A 229 0.10 9.71 -7.97
N VAL A 230 -0.04 9.45 -9.27
CA VAL A 230 1.01 9.75 -10.24
C VAL A 230 1.14 11.26 -10.46
N CYS A 231 0.04 12.02 -10.39
CA CYS A 231 0.11 13.48 -10.41
C CYS A 231 0.95 14.00 -9.22
N ASP A 232 0.67 13.53 -8.01
CA ASP A 232 1.43 13.89 -6.81
C ASP A 232 2.92 13.50 -6.94
N GLU A 233 3.20 12.27 -7.40
CA GLU A 233 4.59 11.79 -7.64
C GLU A 233 5.35 12.70 -8.59
N CYS A 234 4.70 13.17 -9.65
CA CYS A 234 5.31 14.00 -10.68
C CYS A 234 5.20 15.51 -10.40
N GLY A 235 4.69 15.91 -9.24
CA GLY A 235 4.54 17.31 -8.85
C GLY A 235 3.47 18.08 -9.63
N TYR A 236 2.45 17.39 -10.13
CA TYR A 236 1.28 17.99 -10.79
C TYR A 236 0.23 18.35 -9.76
N ARG A 237 -0.27 19.59 -9.80
CA ARG A 237 -1.35 20.03 -8.93
C ARG A 237 -2.71 19.78 -9.59
N ILE A 238 -3.57 19.04 -8.92
CA ILE A 238 -4.99 18.94 -9.30
C ILE A 238 -5.74 20.15 -8.73
N THR A 239 -6.45 20.87 -9.58
CA THR A 239 -7.19 22.10 -9.24
C THR A 239 -8.69 21.92 -9.48
N ASN A 240 -9.50 22.81 -8.92
CA ASN A 240 -10.97 22.80 -9.08
C ASN A 240 -11.59 21.43 -8.70
N CYS A 241 -11.13 20.83 -7.60
CA CYS A 241 -11.61 19.54 -7.14
C CYS A 241 -13.05 19.68 -6.63
N GLY A 242 -13.98 18.98 -7.27
CA GLY A 242 -15.34 18.80 -6.77
C GLY A 242 -15.45 17.45 -6.09
N LEU A 243 -15.85 17.43 -4.81
CA LEU A 243 -16.20 16.22 -4.06
C LEU A 243 -15.07 15.19 -3.87
N SER A 244 -13.91 15.60 -3.34
CA SER A 244 -12.88 14.69 -2.77
C SER A 244 -12.52 13.48 -3.66
N CYS A 245 -12.35 13.70 -4.96
CA CYS A 245 -12.13 12.62 -5.93
C CYS A 245 -10.67 12.18 -6.10
N PHE A 246 -9.74 12.95 -5.54
CA PHE A 246 -8.30 12.76 -5.54
C PHE A 246 -7.75 13.22 -4.19
#